data_AF-A0A2V7HI52-F1
#
_entry.id   AF-A0A2V7HI52-F1
#
_cell.length_a   1.000
_cell.length_b   1.000
_cell.length_c   1.000
_cell.angle_alpha   90.00
_cell.angle_beta   90.00
_cell.angle_gamma   90.00
#
_symmetry.space_group_name_H-M   'P 1'
#
loop_
_entity.id
_entity.type
_entity.pdbx_description
1 polymer ?
#
loop_
_entity_poly.entity_id
_entity_poly.type
_entity_poly.pdbx_seq_one_letter_code
_entity_poly.pdbx_strand_id
1 'polypeptide(L)'
;MMPVWQVALVLNLTLAVGLALGYAAWGRRAEALDREFGDARVQVERLERERAACAAGARAGEQQWEGRGVVRAIYPQLLVITHEEIRGLLPARTTSFRAASPALRDSIQVGSLRVGEAIRFSLRGTLADDAALVAVERW
;
A
#
# COMPACT_ATOMS: atom_id res chain seq x y z
N MET A 1 -25.94 -69.67 7.93
CA MET A 1 -26.06 -68.37 8.63
C MET A 1 -24.68 -68.00 9.14
N MET A 2 -24.19 -66.80 8.85
CA MET A 2 -22.88 -66.36 9.37
C MET A 2 -22.95 -66.26 10.90
N PRO A 3 -21.97 -66.79 11.64
CA PRO A 3 -21.95 -66.67 13.09
C PRO A 3 -21.79 -65.18 13.47
N VAL A 4 -22.60 -64.73 14.43
CA VAL A 4 -22.76 -63.30 14.81
C VAL A 4 -21.44 -62.61 15.14
N TRP A 5 -20.47 -63.35 15.68
CA TRP A 5 -19.15 -62.82 16.03
C TRP A 5 -18.33 -62.37 14.80
N GLN A 6 -18.47 -63.05 13.65
CA GLN A 6 -17.78 -62.63 12.42
C GLN A 6 -18.34 -61.31 11.87
N VAL A 7 -19.66 -61.12 11.98
CA VAL A 7 -20.31 -59.87 11.53
C VAL A 7 -19.84 -58.70 12.39
N ALA A 8 -19.81 -58.87 13.71
CA ALA A 8 -19.30 -57.85 14.63
C ALA A 8 -17.83 -57.52 14.36
N LEU A 9 -17.01 -58.53 14.04
CA LEU A 9 -15.58 -58.34 13.76
C LEU A 9 -15.36 -57.58 12.45
N VAL A 10 -16.05 -57.94 11.37
CA VAL A 10 -15.94 -57.27 10.07
C VAL A 10 -16.46 -55.82 10.13
N LEU A 11 -17.52 -55.57 10.91
CA LEU A 11 -18.06 -54.23 11.10
C LEU A 11 -17.08 -53.33 11.84
N ASN A 12 -16.50 -53.79 12.95
CA ASN A 12 -15.49 -53.01 13.69
C ASN A 12 -14.24 -52.78 12.85
N LEU A 13 -13.83 -53.76 12.05
CA LEU A 13 -12.64 -53.67 11.22
C LEU A 13 -12.81 -52.70 10.06
N THR A 14 -13.98 -52.70 9.40
CA THR A 14 -14.31 -51.69 8.38
C THR A 14 -14.46 -50.30 8.99
N LEU A 15 -15.03 -50.18 10.20
CA LEU A 15 -15.11 -48.91 10.91
C LEU A 15 -13.71 -48.36 11.25
N ALA A 16 -12.83 -49.21 11.78
CA ALA A 16 -11.46 -48.85 12.14
C ALA A 16 -10.64 -48.44 10.91
N VAL A 17 -10.77 -49.18 9.80
CA VAL A 17 -10.10 -48.84 8.53
C VAL A 17 -10.63 -47.54 7.95
N GLY A 18 -11.95 -47.32 7.98
CA GLY A 18 -12.56 -46.07 7.53
C GLY A 18 -12.09 -44.86 8.35
N LEU A 19 -12.03 -45.00 9.67
CA LEU A 19 -11.50 -43.98 10.58
C LEU A 19 -10.01 -43.70 10.35
N ALA A 20 -9.19 -44.75 10.19
CA ALA A 20 -7.76 -44.59 9.96
C ALA A 20 -7.45 -43.89 8.63
N LEU A 21 -8.12 -44.28 7.54
CA LEU A 21 -7.96 -43.65 6.24
C LEU A 21 -8.51 -42.22 6.23
N GLY A 22 -9.65 -41.98 6.87
CA GLY A 22 -10.22 -40.64 7.03
C GLY A 22 -9.29 -39.71 7.80
N TYR A 23 -8.71 -40.18 8.91
CA TYR A 23 -7.78 -39.43 9.74
C TYR A 23 -6.47 -39.13 8.98
N ALA A 24 -5.91 -40.10 8.26
CA ALA A 24 -4.71 -39.89 7.45
C ALA A 24 -4.96 -38.93 6.27
N ALA A 25 -6.13 -39.01 5.63
CA ALA A 25 -6.51 -38.06 4.59
C ALA A 25 -6.71 -36.64 5.14
N TRP A 26 -7.29 -36.52 6.33
CA TRP A 26 -7.45 -35.24 7.01
C TRP A 26 -6.11 -34.64 7.44
N GLY A 27 -5.20 -35.45 8.01
CA GLY A 27 -3.85 -35.00 8.40
C GLY A 27 -3.05 -34.43 7.23
N ARG A 28 -3.05 -35.11 6.07
CA ARG A 28 -2.40 -34.58 4.85
C ARG A 28 -3.02 -33.26 4.37
N ARG A 29 -4.33 -33.10 4.55
CA ARG A 29 -5.04 -31.87 4.17
C ARG A 29 -4.75 -30.73 5.15
N ALA A 30 -4.63 -31.04 6.43
CA ALA A 30 -4.22 -30.09 7.47
C ALA A 30 -2.79 -29.59 7.23
N GLU A 31 -1.85 -30.47 6.89
CA GLU A 31 -0.47 -30.07 6.54
C GLU A 31 -0.37 -29.24 5.25
N ALA A 32 -1.26 -29.49 4.28
CA ALA A 32 -1.35 -28.64 3.09
C ALA A 32 -1.88 -27.24 3.44
N LEU A 33 -2.94 -27.19 4.26
CA LEU A 33 -3.51 -25.93 4.75
C LEU A 33 -2.50 -25.13 5.60
N ASP A 34 -1.78 -25.77 6.52
CA ASP A 34 -0.77 -25.10 7.33
C ASP A 34 0.35 -24.47 6.49
N ARG A 35 0.74 -25.12 5.39
CA ARG A 35 1.70 -24.55 4.44
C ARG A 35 1.12 -23.34 3.70
N GLU A 36 -0.10 -23.43 3.20
CA GLU A 36 -0.78 -22.30 2.54
C GLU A 36 -0.97 -21.11 3.50
N PHE A 37 -1.33 -21.37 4.77
CA PHE A 37 -1.42 -20.33 5.79
C PHE A 37 -0.06 -19.73 6.15
N GLY A 38 1.00 -20.54 6.20
CA GLY A 38 2.37 -20.08 6.38
C GLY A 38 2.81 -19.13 5.27
N ASP A 39 2.63 -19.54 4.02
CA ASP A 39 2.97 -18.73 2.84
C ASP A 39 2.13 -17.45 2.77
N ALA A 40 0.84 -17.52 3.11
CA ALA A 40 -0.03 -16.35 3.18
C ALA A 40 0.42 -15.38 4.30
N ARG A 41 0.83 -15.89 5.48
CA ARG A 41 1.35 -15.07 6.57
C ARG A 41 2.65 -14.38 6.21
N VAL A 42 3.58 -15.07 5.55
CA VAL A 42 4.84 -14.47 5.08
C VAL A 42 4.57 -13.35 4.07
N GLN A 43 3.60 -13.55 3.17
CA GLN A 43 3.19 -12.51 2.23
C GLN A 43 2.55 -11.31 2.93
N VAL A 44 1.67 -11.54 3.92
CA VAL A 44 1.05 -10.48 4.73
C VAL A 44 2.11 -9.70 5.49
N GLU A 45 3.05 -10.35 6.17
CA GLU A 45 4.12 -9.66 6.88
C GLU A 45 5.02 -8.83 5.95
N ARG A 46 5.29 -9.33 4.74
CA ARG A 46 6.06 -8.59 3.73
C ARG A 46 5.29 -7.34 3.29
N LEU A 47 4.01 -7.50 2.97
CA LEU A 47 3.12 -6.40 2.60
C LEU A 47 2.94 -5.40 3.73
N GLU A 48 2.87 -5.86 4.98
CA GLU A 48 2.78 -4.99 6.16
C GLU A 48 4.08 -4.22 6.41
N ARG A 49 5.26 -4.82 6.17
CA ARG A 49 6.54 -4.09 6.23
C ARG A 49 6.65 -3.04 5.13
N GLU A 50 6.27 -3.39 3.91
CA GLU A 50 6.23 -2.45 2.78
C GLU A 50 5.19 -1.34 3.03
N ARG A 51 4.02 -1.70 3.57
CA ARG A 51 3.02 -0.73 3.98
C ARG A 51 3.46 0.11 5.15
N ALA A 52 4.16 -0.41 6.16
CA ALA A 52 4.66 0.37 7.28
C ALA A 52 5.73 1.37 6.81
N ALA A 53 6.57 0.98 5.84
CA ALA A 53 7.50 1.89 5.18
C ALA A 53 6.76 3.02 4.41
N CYS A 54 5.59 2.73 3.81
CA CYS A 54 4.72 3.75 3.19
C CYS A 54 3.83 4.51 4.19
N ALA A 55 3.44 3.88 5.30
CA ALA A 55 2.47 4.35 6.30
C ALA A 55 3.10 5.24 7.37
N ALA A 56 4.39 5.57 7.23
CA ALA A 56 4.93 6.82 7.74
C ALA A 56 4.16 8.07 7.24
N GLY A 57 3.12 7.91 6.40
CA GLY A 57 1.85 8.63 6.61
C GLY A 57 0.98 8.85 5.38
N ALA A 58 0.66 7.80 4.60
CA ALA A 58 -0.08 7.93 3.33
C ALA A 58 -1.17 6.85 3.12
N ARG A 59 -2.30 7.22 2.48
CA ARG A 59 -3.44 6.36 2.10
C ARG A 59 -3.01 5.24 1.15
N ALA A 60 -3.78 4.15 1.05
CA ALA A 60 -3.44 3.04 0.14
C ALA A 60 -3.32 3.53 -1.32
N GLY A 61 -2.14 3.37 -1.92
CA GLY A 61 -1.83 3.85 -3.28
C GLY A 61 -1.30 5.30 -3.35
N GLU A 62 -1.19 5.99 -2.22
CA GLU A 62 -0.65 7.33 -2.16
C GLU A 62 0.88 7.28 -2.23
N GLN A 63 1.44 7.91 -3.27
CA GLN A 63 2.87 8.02 -3.51
C GLN A 63 3.36 9.42 -3.17
N GLN A 64 4.65 9.54 -2.92
CA GLN A 64 5.32 10.81 -2.72
C GLN A 64 6.31 11.04 -3.86
N TRP A 65 6.27 12.22 -4.46
CA TRP A 65 7.16 12.65 -5.53
C TRP A 65 7.92 13.89 -5.11
N GLU A 66 9.14 14.03 -5.62
CA GLU A 66 9.96 15.23 -5.45
C GLU A 66 10.10 15.95 -6.78
N GLY A 67 9.96 17.28 -6.73
CA GLY A 67 10.10 18.15 -7.89
C GLY A 67 10.98 19.35 -7.58
N ARG A 68 11.58 19.88 -8.63
CA ARG A 68 12.26 21.19 -8.62
C ARG A 68 11.63 22.07 -9.65
N GLY A 69 11.55 23.36 -9.37
CA GLY A 69 10.94 24.29 -10.30
C GLY A 69 11.00 25.72 -9.84
N VAL A 70 10.41 26.58 -10.66
CA VAL A 70 10.31 28.02 -10.41
C VAL A 70 8.85 28.40 -10.22
N VAL A 71 8.57 29.15 -9.16
CA VAL A 71 7.23 29.66 -8.86
C VAL A 71 6.82 30.68 -9.91
N ARG A 72 5.68 30.47 -10.58
CA ARG A 72 5.13 31.38 -11.59
C ARG A 72 3.96 32.21 -11.08
N ALA A 73 3.15 31.66 -10.20
CA ALA A 73 2.05 32.38 -9.56
C ALA A 73 1.67 31.75 -8.23
N ILE A 74 1.20 32.58 -7.30
CA ILE A 74 0.81 32.20 -5.95
C ILE A 74 -0.67 32.54 -5.76
N TYR A 75 -1.50 31.54 -5.42
CA TYR A 75 -2.91 31.72 -5.08
C TYR A 75 -3.20 31.12 -3.70
N PRO A 76 -4.29 31.53 -3.01
CA PRO A 76 -4.58 31.08 -1.65
C PRO A 76 -4.72 29.57 -1.47
N GLN A 77 -5.11 28.84 -2.53
CA GLN A 77 -5.36 27.40 -2.48
C GLN A 77 -4.41 26.57 -3.36
N LEU A 78 -3.69 27.21 -4.29
CA LEU A 78 -2.85 26.52 -5.27
C LEU A 78 -1.62 27.34 -5.65
N LEU A 79 -0.56 26.65 -6.04
CA LEU A 79 0.70 27.24 -6.47
C LEU A 79 0.96 26.83 -7.92
N VAL A 80 1.29 27.78 -8.78
CA VAL A 80 1.65 27.51 -10.18
C VAL A 80 3.17 27.47 -10.30
N ILE A 81 3.71 26.34 -10.73
CA ILE A 81 5.14 26.08 -10.78
C ILE A 81 5.52 25.63 -12.18
N THR A 82 6.56 26.24 -12.78
CA THR A 82 7.28 25.64 -13.92
C THR A 82 8.28 24.66 -13.34
N HIS A 83 8.01 23.37 -13.45
CA HIS A 83 8.83 22.33 -12.85
C HIS A 83 9.64 21.55 -13.90
N GLU A 84 10.78 21.01 -13.48
CA GLU A 84 11.53 19.99 -14.20
C GLU A 84 10.71 18.69 -14.29
N GLU A 85 11.20 17.67 -14.97
CA GLU A 85 10.53 16.36 -14.98
C GLU A 85 10.39 15.81 -13.55
N ILE A 86 9.14 15.51 -13.17
CA ILE A 86 8.81 14.84 -11.91
C ILE A 86 8.72 13.35 -12.23
N ARG A 87 9.76 12.60 -11.86
CA ARG A 87 9.89 11.18 -12.21
C ARG A 87 8.67 10.38 -11.77
N GLY A 88 8.03 9.71 -12.72
CA GLY A 88 6.86 8.87 -12.46
C GLY A 88 5.54 9.64 -12.27
N LEU A 89 5.51 10.96 -12.48
CA LEU A 89 4.29 11.78 -12.35
C LEU A 89 4.02 12.64 -13.60
N LEU A 90 4.91 13.57 -13.94
CA LEU A 90 4.67 14.56 -14.99
C LEU A 90 5.98 14.98 -15.70
N PRO A 91 5.96 15.19 -17.02
CA PRO A 91 7.10 15.77 -17.75
C PRO A 91 7.32 17.24 -17.38
N ALA A 92 8.48 17.79 -17.73
CA ALA A 92 8.81 19.20 -17.46
C ALA A 92 7.79 20.15 -18.12
N ARG A 93 7.03 20.89 -17.30
CA ARG A 93 5.98 21.82 -17.76
C ARG A 93 5.56 22.77 -16.64
N THR A 94 4.66 23.69 -16.94
CA THR A 94 4.02 24.53 -15.93
C THR A 94 2.71 23.89 -15.47
N THR A 95 2.60 23.62 -14.17
CA THR A 95 1.43 22.95 -13.57
C THR A 95 1.04 23.65 -12.26
N SER A 96 -0.25 23.61 -11.93
CA SER A 96 -0.77 24.07 -10.65
C SER A 96 -0.93 22.91 -9.68
N PHE A 97 -0.45 23.08 -8.45
CA PHE A 97 -0.60 22.09 -7.37
C PHE A 97 -1.36 22.70 -6.18
N ARG A 98 -2.25 21.93 -5.58
CA ARG A 98 -3.00 22.34 -4.38
C ARG A 98 -2.16 22.14 -3.12
N ALA A 99 -2.21 23.07 -2.16
CA ALA A 99 -1.57 22.86 -0.87
C ALA A 99 -2.36 21.85 0.00
N ALA A 100 -1.68 20.80 0.47
CA ALA A 100 -2.25 19.71 1.24
C ALA A 100 -2.69 20.11 2.64
N SER A 101 -1.95 21.02 3.30
CA SER A 101 -2.22 21.44 4.68
C SER A 101 -2.50 22.95 4.80
N PRO A 102 -3.29 23.37 5.81
CA PRO A 102 -3.48 24.80 6.11
C PRO A 102 -2.17 25.52 6.44
N ALA A 103 -1.26 24.87 7.19
CA ALA A 103 0.04 25.43 7.53
C ALA A 103 0.89 25.76 6.29
N LEU A 104 0.81 24.93 5.24
CA LEU A 104 1.50 25.20 3.97
C LEU A 104 0.83 26.34 3.19
N ARG A 105 -0.50 26.49 3.29
CA ARG A 105 -1.21 27.65 2.70
C ARG A 105 -0.76 28.94 3.37
N ASP A 106 -0.66 28.93 4.70
CA ASP A 106 -0.18 30.06 5.47
C ASP A 106 1.27 30.39 5.12
N SER A 107 2.16 29.39 4.96
CA SER A 107 3.55 29.66 4.57
C SER A 107 3.70 30.24 3.17
N ILE A 108 2.86 29.79 2.22
CA ILE A 108 2.78 30.34 0.85
C ILE A 108 2.25 31.78 0.89
N GLN A 109 1.26 32.08 1.74
CA GLN A 109 0.59 33.38 1.78
C GLN A 109 1.36 34.44 2.59
N VAL A 110 2.03 34.05 3.67
CA VAL A 110 2.74 34.96 4.61
C VAL A 110 4.11 35.43 4.06
N GLY A 111 4.38 35.21 2.77
CA GLY A 111 5.51 35.84 2.07
C GLY A 111 6.83 35.07 2.15
N SER A 112 6.79 33.78 2.51
CA SER A 112 7.98 32.91 2.47
C SER A 112 8.40 32.54 1.06
N LEU A 113 7.47 32.59 0.09
CA LEU A 113 7.71 32.31 -1.33
C LEU A 113 7.44 33.55 -2.19
N ARG A 114 8.28 33.78 -3.20
CA ARG A 114 8.07 34.83 -4.21
C ARG A 114 7.91 34.24 -5.61
N VAL A 115 7.20 34.99 -6.47
CA VAL A 115 7.16 34.67 -7.90
C VAL A 115 8.57 34.85 -8.50
N GLY A 116 9.00 33.88 -9.29
CA GLY A 116 10.35 33.79 -9.86
C GLY A 116 11.36 33.03 -9.00
N GLU A 117 10.95 32.55 -7.82
CA GLU A 117 11.83 31.81 -6.90
C GLU A 117 11.99 30.35 -7.30
N ALA A 118 13.24 29.87 -7.24
CA ALA A 118 13.57 28.46 -7.40
C ALA A 118 13.29 27.71 -6.10
N ILE A 119 12.54 26.62 -6.20
CA ILE A 119 12.09 25.83 -5.06
C ILE A 119 12.28 24.34 -5.31
N ARG A 120 12.53 23.61 -4.23
CA ARG A 120 12.36 22.17 -4.13
C ARG A 120 11.06 21.90 -3.41
N PHE A 121 10.24 21.00 -3.93
CA PHE A 121 8.94 20.70 -3.35
C PHE A 121 8.66 19.21 -3.37
N SER A 122 7.79 18.78 -2.44
CA SER A 122 7.27 17.42 -2.40
C SER A 122 5.78 17.41 -2.63
N LEU A 123 5.35 16.45 -3.45
CA LEU A 123 3.96 16.17 -3.77
C LEU A 123 3.57 14.84 -3.14
N ARG A 124 2.32 14.74 -2.68
CA ARG A 124 1.72 13.48 -2.22
C ARG A 124 0.33 13.34 -2.81
N GLY A 125 0.02 12.15 -3.30
CA GLY A 125 -1.26 11.84 -3.91
C GLY A 125 -1.27 10.45 -4.52
N THR A 126 -2.41 10.04 -5.05
CA THR A 126 -2.60 8.73 -5.70
C THR A 126 -2.36 8.80 -7.21
N LEU A 127 -2.70 9.92 -7.83
CA LEU A 127 -2.61 10.19 -9.27
C LEU A 127 -2.19 11.65 -9.51
N ALA A 128 -1.85 12.01 -10.76
CA ALA A 128 -1.43 13.35 -11.14
C ALA A 128 -2.46 14.44 -10.80
N ASP A 129 -3.76 14.14 -10.92
CA ASP A 129 -4.84 15.10 -10.64
C ASP A 129 -5.09 15.32 -9.14
N ASP A 130 -4.68 14.36 -8.30
CA ASP A 130 -4.83 14.39 -6.84
C ASP A 130 -3.51 14.75 -6.11
N ALA A 131 -2.44 15.01 -6.85
CA ALA A 131 -1.14 15.35 -6.28
C ALA A 131 -1.18 16.71 -5.56
N ALA A 132 -1.03 16.69 -4.23
CA ALA A 132 -1.02 17.87 -3.39
C ALA A 132 0.38 18.18 -2.86
N LEU A 133 0.70 19.48 -2.77
CA LEU A 133 1.94 20.00 -2.22
C LEU A 133 1.98 19.75 -0.71
N VAL A 134 3.02 19.05 -0.24
CA VAL A 134 3.17 18.70 1.19
C VAL A 134 4.26 19.53 1.86
N ALA A 135 5.37 19.76 1.16
CA ALA A 135 6.46 20.59 1.65
C ALA A 135 7.08 21.39 0.51
N VAL A 136 7.60 22.57 0.84
CA VAL A 136 8.30 23.46 -0.07
C VAL A 136 9.51 24.04 0.65
N GLU A 137 10.64 24.02 -0.03
CA GLU A 137 11.92 24.56 0.42
C GLU A 137 12.54 25.40 -0.69
N ARG A 138 13.35 26.39 -0.31
CA ARG A 138 14.08 27.23 -1.25
C ARG A 138 15.28 26.44 -1.78
N TRP A 139 15.52 26.54 -3.09
CA TRP A 139 16.64 25.89 -3.77
C TRP A 139 17.75 26.89 -4.12
#